data_AF-A0AAV6N0Y2-F1
#
_entry.id   AF-A0AAV6N0Y2-F1
#
_cell.length_a   1.000
_cell.length_b   1.000
_cell.length_c   1.000
_cell.angle_alpha   90.00
_cell.angle_beta   90.00
_cell.angle_gamma   90.00
#
_symmetry.space_group_name_H-M   'P 1'
#
loop_
_entity.id
_entity.type
_entity.pdbx_description
1 polymer ?
#
loop_
_entity_poly.entity_id
_entity_poly.type
_entity_poly.pdbx_seq_one_letter_code
_entity_poly.pdbx_strand_id
1 'polypeptide(L)'
;MLRHCCCLLSLALIMAMIPRLNTAVINKNQPIKTKSFLTPSFTMTPGSVVERFYYSTNFPKAHVALKGFDVEVVDDAGNPVPLFETYLHHWGIFR
;
A
#
# COMPACT_ATOMS: atom_id res chain seq x y z
N MET A 1 -11.74 23.41 48.70
CA MET A 1 -10.39 23.12 48.15
C MET A 1 -10.25 21.69 47.59
N LEU A 2 -10.74 20.64 48.27
CA LEU A 2 -10.56 19.24 47.86
C LEU A 2 -11.13 18.89 46.46
N ARG A 3 -12.29 19.46 46.08
CA ARG A 3 -12.96 19.21 44.79
C ARG A 3 -12.19 19.73 43.57
N HIS A 4 -11.45 20.84 43.74
CA HIS A 4 -10.66 21.43 42.66
C HIS A 4 -9.36 20.66 42.44
N CYS A 5 -8.77 20.13 43.52
CA CYS A 5 -7.59 19.27 43.45
C CYS A 5 -7.88 17.96 42.68
N CYS A 6 -9.06 17.37 42.91
CA CYS A 6 -9.48 16.16 42.21
C CYS A 6 -9.67 16.39 40.69
N CYS A 7 -10.22 17.54 40.28
CA CYS A 7 -10.36 17.91 38.86
C CYS A 7 -9.02 18.17 38.18
N LEU A 8 -8.06 18.75 38.91
CA LEU A 8 -6.72 18.99 38.37
C LEU A 8 -5.94 17.68 38.18
N LEU A 9 -6.10 16.74 39.11
CA LEU A 9 -5.47 15.43 39.03
C LEU A 9 -6.03 14.60 37.86
N SER A 10 -7.35 14.61 37.67
CA SER A 10 -7.98 13.91 36.54
C SER A 10 -7.62 14.54 35.20
N LEU A 11 -7.52 15.87 35.11
CA LEU A 11 -7.06 16.55 33.90
C LEU A 11 -5.60 16.21 33.55
N ALA A 12 -4.73 16.13 34.56
CA ALA A 12 -3.34 15.71 34.39
C ALA A 12 -3.22 14.25 33.89
N LEU A 13 -4.04 13.34 34.40
CA LEU A 13 -4.10 11.95 33.92
C LEU A 13 -4.60 11.84 32.47
N ILE A 14 -5.62 12.62 32.10
CA ILE A 14 -6.11 12.67 30.72
C ILE A 14 -5.01 13.16 29.78
N MET A 15 -4.27 14.19 30.17
CA MET A 15 -3.17 14.76 29.39
C MET A 15 -1.98 13.80 29.26
N ALA A 16 -1.72 12.99 30.29
CA ALA A 16 -0.70 11.93 30.27
C ALA A 16 -1.09 10.74 29.37
N MET A 17 -2.39 10.51 29.17
CA MET A 17 -2.94 9.46 28.32
C MET A 17 -3.14 9.88 26.86
N ILE A 18 -2.95 11.16 26.51
CA ILE A 18 -2.92 11.58 25.09
C ILE A 18 -1.72 10.85 24.47
N PRO A 19 -1.93 9.83 23.62
CA PRO A 19 -0.81 9.21 22.94
C PRO A 19 -0.10 10.33 22.21
N ARG A 20 1.23 10.43 22.37
CA ARG A 20 2.04 11.36 21.60
C ARG A 20 1.61 11.21 20.16
N LEU A 21 0.84 12.18 19.67
CA LEU A 21 0.46 12.22 18.28
C LEU A 21 1.79 12.50 17.62
N ASN A 22 2.47 11.44 17.20
CA ASN A 22 3.58 11.56 16.28
C ASN A 22 2.92 12.13 15.05
N THR A 23 2.85 13.46 14.98
CA THR A 23 2.70 14.18 13.74
C THR A 23 3.84 13.64 12.91
N ALA A 24 3.52 12.67 12.05
CA ALA A 24 4.39 12.32 10.96
C ALA A 24 4.52 13.61 10.19
N VAL A 25 5.54 14.40 10.52
CA VAL A 25 5.99 15.49 9.67
C VAL A 25 6.32 14.77 8.39
N ILE A 26 5.41 14.84 7.42
CA ILE A 26 5.62 14.33 6.08
C ILE A 26 6.71 15.23 5.52
N ASN A 27 7.94 14.84 5.81
CA ASN A 27 9.11 15.46 5.23
C ASN A 27 8.99 15.17 3.73
N LYS A 28 8.63 16.20 2.96
CA LYS A 28 8.42 16.10 1.51
C LYS A 28 9.68 15.63 0.77
N ASN A 29 10.83 15.63 1.45
CA ASN A 29 12.12 15.17 0.94
C ASN A 29 12.46 13.73 1.34
N GLN A 30 11.52 12.97 1.94
CA GLN A 30 11.76 11.53 2.13
C GLN A 30 11.88 10.85 0.75
N PRO A 31 12.93 10.05 0.53
CA PRO A 31 13.08 9.33 -0.72
C PRO A 31 11.92 8.35 -0.90
N ILE A 32 11.28 8.39 -2.09
CA ILE A 32 10.23 7.44 -2.46
C ILE A 32 10.92 6.09 -2.66
N LYS A 33 10.46 5.08 -1.92
CA LYS A 33 10.93 3.71 -2.09
C LYS A 33 10.08 3.03 -3.17
N THR A 34 10.73 2.46 -4.17
CA THR A 34 10.10 1.69 -5.23
C THR A 34 10.48 0.22 -5.06
N LYS A 35 9.51 -0.67 -5.28
CA LYS A 35 9.74 -2.13 -5.26
C LYS A 35 8.77 -2.80 -6.23
N SER A 36 9.28 -3.75 -7.00
CA SER A 36 8.49 -4.58 -7.90
C SER A 36 8.18 -5.94 -7.28
N PHE A 37 7.04 -6.51 -7.63
CA PHE A 37 6.58 -7.81 -7.16
C PHE A 37 6.06 -8.60 -8.35
N LEU A 38 6.42 -9.88 -8.43
CA LEU A 38 5.85 -10.80 -9.41
C LEU A 38 4.59 -11.46 -8.83
N THR A 39 3.62 -11.65 -9.70
CA THR A 39 2.42 -12.45 -9.42
C THR A 39 2.61 -13.86 -9.96
N PRO A 40 1.78 -14.84 -9.56
CA PRO A 40 1.74 -16.13 -10.25
C PRO A 40 1.53 -15.95 -11.76
N SER A 41 2.20 -16.77 -12.56
CA SER A 41 2.04 -16.74 -14.01
C SER A 41 0.65 -17.23 -14.44
N PHE A 42 0.26 -16.85 -15.65
CA PHE A 42 -0.96 -17.30 -16.30
C PHE A 42 -0.69 -17.56 -17.78
N THR A 43 -1.49 -18.43 -18.39
CA THR A 43 -1.39 -18.76 -19.82
C THR A 43 -2.57 -18.17 -20.58
N MET A 44 -2.33 -17.73 -21.81
CA MET A 44 -3.37 -17.24 -22.72
C MET A 44 -3.20 -17.85 -24.10
N THR A 45 -4.31 -17.93 -24.83
CA THR A 45 -4.32 -18.24 -26.26
C THR A 45 -4.82 -17.04 -27.06
N PRO A 46 -4.55 -16.96 -28.36
CA PRO A 46 -5.08 -15.89 -29.21
C PRO A 46 -6.60 -15.74 -29.06
N GLY A 47 -7.06 -14.50 -28.85
CA GLY A 47 -8.48 -14.18 -28.67
C GLY A 47 -9.07 -14.47 -27.29
N SER A 48 -8.31 -15.06 -26.36
CA SER A 48 -8.77 -15.27 -24.98
C SER A 48 -8.70 -14.00 -24.14
N VAL A 49 -9.54 -13.94 -23.10
CA VAL A 49 -9.51 -12.89 -22.07
C VAL A 49 -9.31 -13.55 -20.72
N VAL A 50 -8.40 -13.01 -19.91
CA VAL A 50 -8.09 -13.53 -18.58
C VAL A 50 -8.33 -12.46 -17.54
N GLU A 51 -9.17 -12.78 -16.56
CA GLU A 51 -9.34 -12.00 -15.33
C GLU A 51 -8.73 -12.78 -14.16
N ARG A 52 -7.89 -12.10 -13.36
CA ARG A 52 -7.16 -12.71 -12.24
C ARG A 52 -7.15 -11.77 -11.04
N PHE A 53 -7.37 -12.37 -9.87
CA PHE A 53 -7.27 -11.71 -8.58
C PHE A 53 -6.19 -12.41 -7.77
N TYR A 54 -5.05 -11.74 -7.58
CA TYR A 54 -3.94 -12.28 -6.82
C TYR A 54 -4.00 -11.80 -5.38
N TYR A 55 -4.33 -12.72 -4.47
CA TYR A 55 -4.33 -12.45 -3.03
C TYR A 55 -2.97 -12.77 -2.43
N SER A 56 -2.63 -12.09 -1.33
CA SER A 56 -1.41 -12.37 -0.56
C SER A 56 -0.12 -12.25 -1.37
N THR A 57 -0.08 -11.32 -2.33
CA THR A 57 1.17 -10.94 -2.98
C THR A 57 2.15 -10.44 -1.90
N ASN A 58 3.47 -10.50 -2.17
CA ASN A 58 4.53 -10.08 -1.23
C ASN A 58 4.53 -8.56 -0.92
N PHE A 59 3.41 -7.89 -1.17
CA PHE A 59 3.18 -6.48 -0.93
C PHE A 59 3.29 -6.14 0.57
N PRO A 60 3.82 -4.96 0.94
CA PRO A 60 4.06 -4.62 2.34
C PRO A 60 2.75 -4.56 3.14
N LYS A 61 2.70 -5.30 4.26
CA LYS A 61 1.54 -5.36 5.16
C LYS A 61 1.42 -4.14 6.10
N ALA A 62 2.43 -3.28 6.18
CA ALA A 62 2.44 -2.08 7.04
C ALA A 62 1.59 -0.93 6.48
N HIS A 63 1.39 0.15 7.23
CA HIS A 63 0.79 1.39 6.71
C HIS A 63 1.74 2.03 5.68
N VAL A 64 1.40 1.92 4.41
CA VAL A 64 2.19 2.48 3.31
C VAL A 64 1.29 3.42 2.53
N ALA A 65 1.71 4.68 2.38
CA ALA A 65 1.11 5.60 1.43
C ALA A 65 1.68 5.31 0.03
N LEU A 66 0.81 4.96 -0.91
CA LEU A 66 1.19 4.75 -2.30
C LEU A 66 1.24 6.10 -3.02
N LYS A 67 2.38 6.42 -3.63
CA LYS A 67 2.53 7.63 -4.47
C LYS A 67 2.24 7.32 -5.94
N GLY A 68 2.61 6.13 -6.39
CA GLY A 68 2.43 5.67 -7.76
C GLY A 68 2.46 4.14 -7.77
N PHE A 69 1.82 3.56 -8.77
CA PHE A 69 1.79 2.13 -8.96
C PHE A 69 1.63 1.87 -10.46
N ASP A 70 2.47 0.97 -10.96
CA ASP A 70 2.54 0.60 -12.37
C ASP A 70 2.44 -0.93 -12.47
N VAL A 71 1.87 -1.41 -13.57
CA VAL A 71 1.72 -2.85 -13.85
C VAL A 71 2.18 -3.11 -15.26
N GLU A 72 2.91 -4.22 -15.43
CA GLU A 72 3.44 -4.69 -16.68
C GLU A 72 3.22 -6.20 -16.80
N VAL A 73 2.91 -6.67 -18.00
CA VAL A 73 2.87 -8.09 -18.32
C VAL A 73 4.24 -8.49 -18.83
N VAL A 74 4.83 -9.52 -18.24
CA VAL A 74 6.16 -10.03 -18.61
C VAL A 74 6.10 -11.51 -18.98
N ASP A 75 7.05 -11.95 -19.81
CA ASP A 75 7.25 -13.36 -20.15
C ASP A 75 7.96 -14.13 -19.00
N ASP A 76 8.19 -15.43 -19.21
CA ASP A 76 8.86 -16.29 -18.23
C ASP A 76 10.33 -15.88 -17.95
N ALA A 77 10.96 -15.11 -18.84
CA ALA A 77 12.29 -14.53 -18.66
C ALA A 77 12.24 -13.13 -18.02
N GLY A 78 11.05 -12.58 -17.76
CA GLY A 78 10.85 -11.26 -17.18
C GLY A 78 10.90 -10.12 -18.20
N ASN A 79 10.84 -10.39 -19.50
CA ASN A 79 10.80 -9.35 -20.52
C ASN A 79 9.38 -8.81 -20.71
N PRO A 80 9.20 -7.51 -20.92
CA PRO A 80 7.91 -6.91 -21.24
C PRO A 80 7.26 -7.54 -22.48
N VAL A 81 5.98 -7.90 -22.36
CA VAL A 81 5.16 -8.35 -23.50
C VAL A 81 4.56 -7.12 -24.20
N PRO A 82 4.71 -6.97 -25.52
CA PRO A 82 4.14 -5.84 -26.25
C PRO A 82 2.60 -5.80 -26.21
N LEU A 83 2.03 -4.59 -26.17
CA LEU A 83 0.58 -4.40 -26.10
C LEU A 83 -0.20 -4.94 -27.30
N PHE A 84 0.43 -5.07 -28.47
CA PHE A 84 -0.21 -5.66 -29.65
C PHE A 84 -0.37 -7.18 -29.53
N GLU A 85 0.39 -7.83 -28.63
CA GLU A 85 0.27 -9.25 -28.33
C GLU A 85 -0.69 -9.48 -27.16
N THR A 86 -0.53 -8.72 -26.08
CA THR A 86 -1.35 -8.82 -24.88
C THR A 86 -1.75 -7.44 -24.37
N TYR A 87 -3.05 -7.16 -24.38
CA TYR A 87 -3.58 -5.89 -23.91
C TYR A 87 -4.06 -5.99 -22.45
N LEU A 88 -3.39 -5.25 -21.55
CA LEU A 88 -3.82 -5.10 -20.16
C LEU A 88 -4.85 -3.96 -20.06
N HIS A 89 -6.14 -4.32 -19.93
CA HIS A 89 -7.22 -3.33 -19.95
C HIS A 89 -7.54 -2.71 -18.58
N HIS A 90 -7.60 -3.54 -17.52
CA HIS A 90 -7.86 -3.06 -16.16
C HIS A 90 -6.90 -3.72 -15.18
N TRP A 91 -6.45 -2.95 -14.20
CA TRP A 91 -5.72 -3.46 -13.05
C TRP A 91 -6.02 -2.61 -11.82
N GLY A 92 -5.88 -3.20 -10.64
CA GLY A 92 -6.06 -2.50 -9.37
C GLY A 92 -5.44 -3.25 -8.20
N ILE A 93 -5.16 -2.54 -7.11
CA ILE A 93 -4.85 -3.14 -5.81
C ILE A 93 -6.01 -2.86 -4.89
N PHE A 94 -6.50 -3.91 -4.23
CA PHE A 94 -7.42 -3.82 -3.12
C PHE A 94 -6.67 -4.16 -1.83
N ARG A 95 -6.91 -3.40 -0.77
CA ARG A 95 -6.33 -3.60 0.56
C ARG A 95 -7.41 -3.78 1.60
#